data_AF-A0A0A2J9N3-F1
#
_entry.id   AF-A0A0A2J9N3-F1
#
_cell.length_a   1.000
_cell.length_b   1.000
_cell.length_c   1.000
_cell.angle_alpha   90.00
_cell.angle_beta   90.00
_cell.angle_gamma   90.00
#
_symmetry.space_group_name_H-M   'P 1'
#
loop_
_entity.id
_entity.type
_entity.pdbx_description
1 polymer ?
#
loop_
_entity_poly.entity_id
_entity_poly.type
_entity_poly.pdbx_seq_one_letter_code
_entity_poly.pdbx_strand_id
1 'polypeptide(L)'
;MAFHRSALHAGFLVFDGVDVLDFAGPLEIFSHVHYGMDYTAPDPAFKLTTIGASDVISTSAAVKIIPDVSVAYARSKLDEFDILVVPGGPPSIVYALVKSNSEVLQIVKDFVRLPCEDSKRPRTILSICTGAHFLGACGLLSGLSATTHHLFLDDLRAICEREGRTEVVQARGRFAIVIVGAGIAGLAAAIALREKRHQMTVLEAAPQFSDIGAGIQVPPNSVQLLRQLGVYEPISKLATWPRSITLKRWENGANITKTPLYPRMDEVHGYPYFLIHRGDLHKVLLDRAYEVGAEIKVDAFVSEVNESASSVILKDGTVHRADLLIGADGIKSKVRKAVVTDRDVEIIQDPNCAYRTLIPGELLDRTRRPHHGVSHLQRSLINFVMCHPGSVPVGQPNGRASIDDMNERYKTWDPVICKLIALVPQCLKWRNAEIEKLETWVAKSGKVVLIGDSSHAMVAYMGQGPPWPWKTRLHLVNAWTMFP
;
A
#
# COMPACT_ATOMS: atom_id res chain seq x y z
N MET A 1 -15.62 -4.92 56.91
CA MET A 1 -14.16 -5.17 56.84
C MET A 1 -13.77 -5.18 55.38
N ALA A 2 -13.08 -4.14 54.91
CA ALA A 2 -12.56 -4.09 53.55
C ALA A 2 -11.47 -5.18 53.41
N PHE A 3 -11.60 -6.07 52.43
CA PHE A 3 -10.52 -6.97 52.06
C PHE A 3 -9.39 -6.11 51.49
N HIS A 4 -8.34 -5.88 52.28
CA HIS A 4 -7.14 -5.21 51.78
C HIS A 4 -6.50 -6.12 50.74
N ARG A 5 -6.60 -5.73 49.47
CA ARG A 5 -5.98 -6.48 48.38
C ARG A 5 -4.51 -6.07 48.26
N SER A 6 -3.61 -6.93 48.69
CA SER A 6 -2.80 -7.55 47.66
C SER A 6 -1.45 -6.93 47.29
N ALA A 7 -1.42 -5.84 46.52
CA ALA A 7 -0.33 -5.42 45.61
C ALA A 7 0.61 -6.55 45.09
N LEU A 8 0.49 -6.91 43.81
CA LEU A 8 1.37 -7.91 43.18
C LEU A 8 2.77 -7.32 42.96
N HIS A 9 3.83 -8.06 43.29
CA HIS A 9 5.19 -7.56 43.11
C HIS A 9 5.73 -7.94 41.72
N ALA A 10 5.96 -6.93 40.87
CA ALA A 10 6.51 -7.09 39.53
C ALA A 10 7.99 -6.65 39.46
N GLY A 11 8.86 -7.58 39.08
CA GLY A 11 10.28 -7.37 38.83
C GLY A 11 10.54 -7.14 37.34
N PHE A 12 11.31 -6.11 37.00
CA PHE A 12 11.68 -5.74 35.63
C PHE A 12 13.18 -5.89 35.45
N LEU A 13 13.61 -6.90 34.69
CA LEU A 13 15.04 -7.09 34.42
C LEU A 13 15.56 -5.95 33.55
N VAL A 14 16.77 -5.48 33.85
CA VAL A 14 17.51 -4.52 33.01
C VAL A 14 18.96 -4.96 32.90
N PHE A 15 19.53 -4.82 31.70
CA PHE A 15 20.90 -5.25 31.39
C PHE A 15 21.51 -4.30 30.37
N ASP A 16 22.85 -4.25 30.28
CA ASP A 16 23.52 -3.39 29.31
C ASP A 16 23.08 -3.75 27.88
N GLY A 17 22.56 -2.77 27.15
CA GLY A 17 21.95 -2.92 25.84
C GLY A 17 20.45 -3.15 25.84
N VAL A 18 19.75 -3.19 26.99
CA VAL A 18 18.28 -3.35 27.03
C VAL A 18 17.58 -2.24 26.22
N ASP A 19 16.52 -2.60 25.49
CA ASP A 19 15.71 -1.62 24.77
C ASP A 19 14.82 -0.84 25.75
N VAL A 20 14.83 0.50 25.65
CA VAL A 20 14.14 1.36 26.62
C VAL A 20 12.64 1.04 26.70
N LEU A 21 11.99 0.90 25.54
CA LEU A 21 10.55 0.64 25.49
C LEU A 21 10.16 -0.75 26.04
N ASP A 22 11.07 -1.72 25.98
CA ASP A 22 10.78 -3.09 26.34
C ASP A 22 10.61 -3.27 27.86
N PHE A 23 11.27 -2.46 28.69
CA PHE A 23 11.02 -2.47 30.13
C PHE A 23 10.18 -1.27 30.57
N ALA A 24 10.41 -0.07 30.00
CA ALA A 24 9.75 1.16 30.45
C ALA A 24 8.26 1.18 30.08
N GLY A 25 7.89 0.66 28.91
CA GLY A 25 6.50 0.61 28.46
C GLY A 25 5.59 -0.15 29.42
N PRO A 26 5.88 -1.44 29.72
CA PRO A 26 5.08 -2.17 30.70
C PRO A 26 5.24 -1.62 32.12
N LEU A 27 6.41 -1.08 32.49
CA LEU A 27 6.59 -0.44 33.80
C LEU A 27 5.63 0.74 33.99
N GLU A 28 5.50 1.60 32.98
CA GLU A 28 4.55 2.72 32.96
C GLU A 28 3.11 2.21 33.05
N ILE A 29 2.74 1.22 32.23
CA ILE A 29 1.38 0.65 32.28
C ILE A 29 1.05 0.07 33.66
N PHE A 30 1.96 -0.70 34.25
CA PHE A 30 1.74 -1.31 35.57
C PHE A 30 1.63 -0.24 36.67
N SER A 31 2.34 0.89 36.53
CA SER A 31 2.27 2.01 37.49
C SER A 31 0.91 2.71 37.54
N HIS A 32 0.12 2.60 36.47
CA HIS A 32 -1.19 3.22 36.37
C HIS A 32 -2.34 2.34 36.88
N VAL A 33 -2.10 1.07 37.18
CA VAL A 33 -3.17 0.14 37.61
C VAL A 33 -3.43 0.27 39.11
N HIS A 34 -4.66 0.61 39.47
CA HIS A 34 -5.12 0.78 40.86
C HIS A 34 -6.40 -0.04 41.09
N TYR A 35 -6.61 -0.55 42.31
CA TYR A 35 -7.87 -1.25 42.67
C TYR A 35 -9.04 -0.28 42.89
N GLY A 36 -8.74 0.96 43.30
CA GLY A 36 -9.71 2.03 43.54
C GLY A 36 -9.52 3.22 42.60
N MET A 37 -10.56 4.03 42.45
CA MET A 37 -10.58 5.26 41.62
C MET A 37 -10.33 6.54 42.45
N ASP A 38 -9.97 6.39 43.73
CA ASP A 38 -9.69 7.53 44.61
C ASP A 38 -8.25 8.01 44.42
N TYR A 39 -8.09 9.13 43.72
CA TYR A 39 -6.79 9.75 43.47
C TYR A 39 -6.14 10.37 44.72
N THR A 40 -6.86 10.47 45.84
CA THR A 40 -6.35 11.03 47.10
C THR A 40 -5.80 9.96 48.06
N ALA A 41 -6.12 8.69 47.81
CA ALA A 41 -5.63 7.53 48.55
C ALA A 41 -5.26 6.41 47.55
N PRO A 42 -4.11 6.52 46.86
CA PRO A 42 -3.72 5.57 45.83
C PRO A 42 -3.60 4.15 46.39
N ASP A 43 -4.32 3.20 45.77
CA ASP A 43 -4.30 1.76 46.07
C ASP A 43 -3.71 1.00 44.87
N PRO A 44 -2.37 1.02 44.69
CA PRO A 44 -1.72 0.47 43.51
C PRO A 44 -1.89 -1.05 43.46
N ALA A 45 -2.23 -1.56 42.28
CA ALA A 45 -2.35 -3.00 42.08
C ALA A 45 -0.99 -3.71 42.05
N PHE A 46 0.10 -2.97 41.79
CA PHE A 46 1.45 -3.50 41.63
C PHE A 46 2.49 -2.73 42.43
N LYS A 47 3.41 -3.47 43.06
CA LYS A 47 4.70 -2.97 43.53
C LYS A 47 5.72 -3.23 42.43
N LEU A 48 6.42 -2.20 41.97
CA LEU A 48 7.36 -2.30 40.84
C LEU A 48 8.80 -2.26 41.34
N THR A 49 9.68 -3.05 40.74
CA THR A 49 11.12 -3.06 41.07
C THR A 49 11.94 -3.36 39.83
N THR A 50 12.88 -2.49 39.50
CA THR A 50 13.88 -2.73 38.45
C THR A 50 15.05 -3.53 39.01
N ILE A 51 15.50 -4.55 38.27
CA ILE A 51 16.49 -5.53 38.69
C ILE A 51 17.64 -5.52 37.68
N GLY A 52 18.81 -5.05 38.09
CA GLY A 52 19.94 -4.86 37.18
C GLY A 52 21.13 -5.77 37.40
N ALA A 53 21.79 -6.14 36.32
CA ALA A 53 23.07 -6.87 36.33
C ALA A 53 24.26 -5.99 36.77
N SER A 54 24.18 -4.67 36.52
CA SER A 54 25.20 -3.68 36.87
C SER A 54 24.58 -2.52 37.64
N ASP A 55 25.38 -1.80 38.43
CA ASP A 55 24.93 -0.62 39.20
C ASP A 55 24.40 0.51 38.30
N VAL A 56 24.92 0.60 37.08
CA VAL A 56 24.44 1.52 36.04
C VAL A 56 24.29 0.75 34.74
N ILE A 57 23.07 0.71 34.23
CA ILE A 57 22.74 0.08 32.96
C ILE A 57 22.81 1.11 31.83
N SER A 58 23.55 0.76 30.79
CA SER A 58 23.58 1.48 29.52
C SER A 58 22.55 0.89 28.58
N THR A 59 21.45 1.58 28.28
CA THR A 59 20.44 1.02 27.35
C THR A 59 20.95 0.95 25.91
N SER A 60 20.19 0.34 25.00
CA SER A 60 20.46 0.45 23.55
C SER A 60 20.34 1.89 23.05
N ALA A 61 19.52 2.71 23.73
CA ALA A 61 19.50 4.16 23.59
C ALA A 61 20.57 4.81 24.49
N ALA A 62 20.89 6.08 24.26
CA ALA A 62 21.85 6.83 25.09
C ALA A 62 21.38 7.14 26.53
N VAL A 63 20.41 6.39 27.06
CA VAL A 63 19.84 6.53 28.41
C VAL A 63 20.60 5.63 29.39
N LYS A 64 20.83 6.15 30.60
CA LYS A 64 21.38 5.40 31.73
C LYS A 64 20.29 5.13 32.76
N ILE A 65 20.28 3.93 33.32
CA ILE A 65 19.33 3.51 34.36
C ILE A 65 20.12 3.04 35.58
N ILE A 66 19.67 3.44 36.76
CA ILE A 66 20.13 2.88 38.03
C ILE A 66 19.03 1.93 38.50
N PRO A 67 19.26 0.60 38.55
CA PRO A 67 18.26 -0.35 39.00
C PRO A 67 18.00 -0.20 40.51
N ASP A 68 16.78 -0.54 40.95
CA ASP A 68 16.42 -0.50 42.38
C ASP A 68 17.20 -1.55 43.18
N VAL A 69 17.42 -2.72 42.58
CA VAL A 69 18.16 -3.84 43.19
C VAL A 69 19.04 -4.55 42.18
N SER A 70 20.10 -5.22 42.67
CA SER A 70 20.91 -6.10 41.83
C SER A 70 20.23 -7.44 41.57
N VAL A 71 20.62 -8.12 40.49
CA VAL A 71 20.20 -9.50 40.19
C VAL A 71 20.53 -10.44 41.36
N ALA A 72 21.70 -10.29 41.99
CA ALA A 72 22.09 -11.11 43.14
C ALA A 72 21.13 -10.93 44.34
N TYR A 73 20.75 -9.69 44.64
CA TYR A 73 19.77 -9.40 45.70
C TYR A 73 18.39 -9.96 45.37
N ALA A 74 17.91 -9.71 44.14
CA ALA A 74 16.60 -10.21 43.71
C ALA A 74 16.52 -11.74 43.76
N ARG A 75 17.59 -12.46 43.37
CA ARG A 75 17.65 -13.93 43.46
C ARG A 75 17.56 -14.46 44.90
N SER A 76 18.03 -13.72 45.90
CA SER A 76 17.93 -14.10 47.32
C SER A 76 16.51 -13.98 47.90
N LYS A 77 15.62 -13.32 47.16
CA LYS A 77 14.27 -12.87 47.56
C LYS A 77 13.24 -13.20 46.47
N LEU A 78 13.53 -14.20 45.65
CA LEU A 78 12.86 -14.40 44.37
C LEU A 78 11.39 -14.84 44.52
N ASP A 79 11.08 -15.47 45.65
CA ASP A 79 9.74 -15.86 46.09
C ASP A 79 8.84 -14.67 46.47
N GLU A 80 9.41 -13.48 46.71
CA GLU A 80 8.63 -12.25 46.94
C GLU A 80 8.03 -11.69 45.64
N PHE A 81 8.53 -12.09 44.47
CA PHE A 81 8.07 -11.60 43.16
C PHE A 81 6.93 -12.46 42.60
N ASP A 82 5.79 -11.82 42.31
CA ASP A 82 4.65 -12.42 41.65
C ASP A 82 4.83 -12.44 40.11
N ILE A 83 5.50 -11.43 39.57
CA ILE A 83 5.68 -11.23 38.12
C ILE A 83 7.14 -10.94 37.81
N LEU A 84 7.70 -11.61 36.80
CA LEU A 84 9.01 -11.28 36.22
C LEU A 84 8.86 -10.85 34.76
N VAL A 85 9.26 -9.61 34.46
CA VAL A 85 9.28 -9.03 33.12
C VAL A 85 10.70 -9.13 32.55
N VAL A 86 10.82 -9.79 31.40
CA VAL A 86 12.07 -10.06 30.69
C VAL A 86 12.06 -9.25 29.38
N PRO A 87 12.67 -8.06 29.34
CA PRO A 87 12.71 -7.24 28.14
C PRO A 87 13.68 -7.79 27.09
N GLY A 88 13.58 -7.24 25.88
CA GLY A 88 14.53 -7.45 24.81
C GLY A 88 15.62 -6.39 24.75
N GLY A 89 16.46 -6.57 23.75
CA GLY A 89 17.57 -5.70 23.37
C GLY A 89 18.16 -6.17 22.03
N PRO A 90 19.21 -5.51 21.54
CA PRO A 90 19.91 -5.92 20.34
C PRO A 90 20.33 -7.39 20.41
N PRO A 91 20.10 -8.19 19.35
CA PRO A 91 20.35 -9.63 19.36
C PRO A 91 21.78 -10.00 19.72
N SER A 92 22.78 -9.21 19.30
CA SER A 92 24.18 -9.44 19.64
C SER A 92 24.42 -9.50 21.14
N ILE A 93 23.71 -8.67 21.91
CA ILE A 93 23.75 -8.62 23.36
C ILE A 93 22.96 -9.78 23.96
N VAL A 94 21.68 -9.93 23.57
CA VAL A 94 20.80 -10.98 24.11
C VAL A 94 21.40 -12.37 23.88
N TYR A 95 21.92 -12.63 22.68
CA TYR A 95 22.57 -13.90 22.35
C TYR A 95 23.84 -14.13 23.16
N ALA A 96 24.65 -13.09 23.38
CA ALA A 96 25.84 -13.18 24.23
C ALA A 96 25.46 -13.51 25.68
N LEU A 97 24.41 -12.89 26.22
CA LEU A 97 23.91 -13.16 27.57
C LEU A 97 23.37 -14.60 27.71
N VAL A 98 22.59 -15.05 26.72
CA VAL A 98 22.08 -16.44 26.69
C VAL A 98 23.23 -17.44 26.60
N LYS A 99 24.18 -17.24 25.67
CA LYS A 99 25.30 -18.16 25.42
C LYS A 99 26.29 -18.21 26.57
N SER A 100 26.54 -17.09 27.25
CA SER A 100 27.44 -17.02 28.41
C SER A 100 26.80 -17.53 29.70
N ASN A 101 25.52 -17.92 29.67
CA ASN A 101 24.75 -18.30 30.85
C ASN A 101 24.82 -17.21 31.94
N SER A 102 24.62 -15.96 31.53
CA SER A 102 24.77 -14.76 32.36
C SER A 102 23.84 -14.76 33.57
N GLU A 103 24.10 -13.88 34.53
CA GLU A 103 23.23 -13.70 35.70
C GLU A 103 21.79 -13.32 35.33
N VAL A 104 21.61 -12.59 34.21
CA VAL A 104 20.30 -12.25 33.63
C VAL A 104 19.54 -13.51 33.21
N LEU A 105 20.22 -14.49 32.60
CA LEU A 105 19.60 -15.79 32.30
C LEU A 105 19.37 -16.62 33.56
N GLN A 106 20.29 -16.56 34.53
CA GLN A 106 20.18 -17.33 35.78
C GLN A 106 18.96 -16.94 36.61
N ILE A 107 18.67 -15.64 36.77
CA ILE A 107 17.46 -15.21 37.50
C ILE A 107 16.17 -15.68 36.81
N VAL A 108 16.13 -15.70 35.47
CA VAL A 108 15.00 -16.25 34.71
C VAL A 108 14.85 -17.75 34.98
N LYS A 109 15.96 -18.51 34.93
CA LYS A 109 15.97 -19.96 35.23
C LYS A 109 15.50 -20.25 36.65
N ASP A 110 15.96 -19.47 37.62
CA ASP A 110 15.61 -19.66 39.02
C ASP A 110 14.13 -19.33 39.27
N PHE A 111 13.61 -18.26 38.67
CA PHE A 111 12.22 -17.86 38.82
C PHE A 111 11.27 -18.94 38.28
N VAL A 112 11.64 -19.55 37.14
CA VAL A 112 10.90 -20.68 36.54
C VAL A 112 10.93 -21.93 37.42
N ARG A 113 12.03 -22.18 38.15
CA ARG A 113 12.23 -23.37 38.99
C ARG A 113 11.57 -23.28 40.36
N LEU A 114 11.18 -22.08 40.79
CA LEU A 114 10.50 -21.90 42.06
C LEU A 114 9.23 -22.79 42.10
N PRO A 115 8.97 -23.50 43.21
CA PRO A 115 7.87 -24.46 43.31
C PRO A 115 6.52 -23.77 43.13
N CYS A 116 5.63 -24.40 42.37
CA CYS A 116 4.23 -23.98 42.29
C CYS A 116 3.52 -24.44 43.57
N GLU A 117 3.80 -23.74 44.67
CA GLU A 117 2.98 -23.91 45.88
C GLU A 117 1.54 -23.51 45.56
N ASP A 118 0.59 -24.03 46.35
CA ASP A 118 -0.84 -23.68 46.40
C ASP A 118 -1.06 -22.22 46.87
N SER A 119 -0.19 -21.33 46.42
CA SER A 119 -0.19 -19.90 46.59
C SER A 119 -1.47 -19.35 45.97
N LYS A 120 -2.23 -18.59 46.76
CA LYS A 120 -3.38 -17.81 46.29
C LYS A 120 -3.02 -16.76 45.23
N ARG A 121 -1.74 -16.61 44.85
CA ARG A 121 -1.22 -15.68 43.85
C ARG A 121 -0.56 -16.42 42.68
N PRO A 122 -1.02 -16.22 41.43
CA PRO A 122 -0.40 -16.82 40.26
C PRO A 122 0.97 -16.18 39.98
N ARG A 123 1.98 -17.01 39.72
CA ARG A 123 3.30 -16.53 39.28
C ARG A 123 3.32 -16.39 37.75
N THR A 124 3.72 -15.22 37.28
CA THR A 124 3.68 -14.89 35.85
C THR A 124 5.06 -14.47 35.37
N ILE A 125 5.45 -14.96 34.20
CA ILE A 125 6.62 -14.46 33.48
C ILE A 125 6.18 -13.88 32.14
N LEU A 126 6.65 -12.67 31.85
CA LEU A 126 6.35 -11.94 30.64
C LEU A 126 7.66 -11.68 29.90
N SER A 127 7.73 -12.04 28.62
CA SER A 127 8.83 -11.64 27.75
C SER A 127 8.37 -10.64 26.71
N ILE A 128 9.23 -9.68 26.38
CA ILE A 128 8.93 -8.65 25.37
C ILE A 128 10.02 -8.68 24.30
N CYS A 129 9.63 -8.52 23.03
CA CYS A 129 10.55 -8.49 21.90
C CYS A 129 11.50 -9.71 21.90
N THR A 130 12.82 -9.48 21.88
CA THR A 130 13.86 -10.51 21.93
C THR A 130 14.01 -11.15 23.32
N GLY A 131 13.33 -10.65 24.36
CA GLY A 131 13.27 -11.29 25.68
C GLY A 131 12.79 -12.75 25.65
N ALA A 132 12.01 -13.12 24.63
CA ALA A 132 11.57 -14.49 24.39
C ALA A 132 12.74 -15.48 24.21
N HIS A 133 13.93 -15.01 23.81
CA HIS A 133 15.12 -15.85 23.66
C HIS A 133 15.61 -16.38 25.02
N PHE A 134 15.48 -15.59 26.10
CA PHE A 134 15.78 -16.07 27.45
C PHE A 134 14.82 -17.18 27.88
N LEU A 135 13.52 -17.02 27.62
CA LEU A 135 12.51 -18.05 27.94
C LEU A 135 12.73 -19.32 27.12
N GLY A 136 13.05 -19.19 25.83
CA GLY A 136 13.44 -20.31 24.98
C GLY A 136 14.67 -21.05 25.52
N ALA A 137 15.70 -20.31 25.94
CA ALA A 137 16.93 -20.87 26.50
C ALA A 137 16.75 -21.50 27.90
N CYS A 138 15.63 -21.24 28.56
CA CYS A 138 15.23 -21.91 29.80
C CYS A 138 14.37 -23.16 29.54
N GLY A 139 14.06 -23.48 28.28
CA GLY A 139 13.12 -24.55 27.91
C GLY A 139 11.66 -24.25 28.24
N LEU A 140 11.35 -23.03 28.71
CA LEU A 140 10.00 -22.66 29.17
C LEU A 140 8.98 -22.67 28.03
N LEU A 141 9.44 -22.44 26.80
CA LEU A 141 8.58 -22.42 25.61
C LEU A 141 8.32 -23.82 25.05
N SER A 142 8.90 -24.88 25.64
CA SER A 142 8.74 -26.24 25.12
C SER A 142 7.28 -26.70 25.20
N GLY A 143 6.73 -27.19 24.08
CA GLY A 143 5.32 -27.57 23.96
C GLY A 143 4.35 -26.42 23.74
N LEU A 144 4.85 -25.18 23.64
CA LEU A 144 4.05 -23.97 23.38
C LEU A 144 4.33 -23.41 21.99
N SER A 145 3.41 -22.58 21.49
CA SER A 145 3.67 -21.69 20.36
C SER A 145 4.22 -20.36 20.89
N ALA A 146 5.27 -19.83 20.26
CA ALA A 146 5.94 -18.60 20.70
C ALA A 146 6.29 -17.68 19.52
N THR A 147 6.44 -16.39 19.79
CA THR A 147 6.89 -15.38 18.82
C THR A 147 7.91 -14.43 19.46
N THR A 148 8.59 -13.65 18.62
CA THR A 148 9.53 -12.61 19.03
C THR A 148 9.52 -11.49 17.98
N HIS A 149 10.45 -10.56 18.07
CA HIS A 149 10.63 -9.54 17.04
C HIS A 149 10.82 -10.19 15.66
N HIS A 150 10.12 -9.66 14.65
CA HIS A 150 9.96 -10.29 13.34
C HIS A 150 11.28 -10.59 12.60
N LEU A 151 12.35 -9.86 12.90
CA LEU A 151 13.69 -10.08 12.32
C LEU A 151 14.48 -11.23 12.98
N PHE A 152 14.05 -11.73 14.14
CA PHE A 152 14.82 -12.67 14.97
C PHE A 152 14.05 -13.96 15.27
N LEU A 153 13.07 -14.30 14.43
CA LEU A 153 12.33 -15.56 14.56
C LEU A 153 13.21 -16.78 14.34
N ASP A 154 14.21 -16.71 13.46
CA ASP A 154 15.13 -17.81 13.19
C ASP A 154 16.10 -18.05 14.35
N ASP A 155 16.55 -16.99 15.01
CA ASP A 155 17.38 -17.10 16.21
C ASP A 155 16.61 -17.77 17.36
N LEU A 156 15.34 -17.38 17.56
CA LEU A 156 14.47 -18.03 18.54
C LEU A 156 14.24 -19.50 18.19
N ARG A 157 14.03 -19.85 16.91
CA ARG A 157 13.92 -21.26 16.46
C ARG A 157 15.16 -22.05 16.86
N ALA A 158 16.35 -21.55 16.54
CA ALA A 158 17.61 -22.22 16.84
C ALA A 158 17.88 -22.38 18.34
N ILE A 159 17.37 -21.48 19.18
CA ILE A 159 17.41 -21.65 20.64
C ILE A 159 16.42 -22.74 21.07
N CYS A 160 15.17 -22.66 20.64
CA CYS A 160 14.14 -23.59 21.07
C CYS A 160 14.37 -25.03 20.59
N GLU A 161 14.97 -25.23 19.40
CA GLU A 161 15.35 -26.55 18.89
C GLU A 161 16.33 -27.29 19.81
N ARG A 162 17.17 -26.56 20.57
CA ARG A 162 18.12 -27.14 21.51
C ARG A 162 17.47 -27.55 22.84
N GLU A 163 16.42 -26.85 23.25
CA GLU A 163 15.83 -26.96 24.59
C GLU A 163 14.46 -27.66 24.61
N GLY A 164 13.81 -27.88 23.46
CA GLY A 164 12.50 -28.54 23.42
C GLY A 164 11.77 -28.50 22.06
N ARG A 165 10.46 -28.76 22.09
CA ARG A 165 9.58 -28.68 20.90
C ARG A 165 8.72 -27.42 20.99
N THR A 166 9.27 -26.26 20.67
CA THR A 166 8.51 -25.01 20.57
C THR A 166 8.13 -24.73 19.12
N GLU A 167 6.88 -24.39 18.86
CA GLU A 167 6.46 -23.89 17.56
C GLU A 167 6.70 -22.37 17.50
N VAL A 168 7.76 -21.92 16.82
CA VAL A 168 8.01 -20.49 16.63
C VAL A 168 7.13 -19.95 15.49
N VAL A 169 6.02 -19.33 15.88
CA VAL A 169 4.98 -18.83 14.97
C VAL A 169 5.33 -17.44 14.45
N GLN A 170 5.26 -17.28 13.14
CA GLN A 170 5.25 -15.98 12.50
C GLN A 170 3.81 -15.64 12.12
N ALA A 171 3.10 -14.90 12.96
CA ALA A 171 1.78 -14.39 12.61
C ALA A 171 1.90 -13.29 11.55
N ARG A 172 2.07 -13.68 10.28
CA ARG A 172 1.79 -12.82 9.13
C ARG A 172 0.36 -13.12 8.72
N GLY A 173 -0.60 -12.34 9.23
CA GLY A 173 -2.00 -12.47 8.83
C GLY A 173 -2.11 -12.36 7.31
N ARG A 174 -2.51 -13.45 6.65
CA ARG A 174 -2.89 -13.43 5.24
C ARG A 174 -4.29 -12.86 5.15
N PHE A 175 -4.39 -11.57 4.86
CA PHE A 175 -5.70 -10.96 4.58
C PHE A 175 -6.28 -11.46 3.26
N ALA A 176 -7.60 -11.65 3.25
CA ALA A 176 -8.39 -11.76 2.03
C ALA A 176 -8.66 -10.34 1.51
N ILE A 177 -8.23 -10.05 0.28
CA ILE A 177 -8.37 -8.75 -0.37
C ILE A 177 -9.14 -8.94 -1.66
N VAL A 178 -10.23 -8.18 -1.82
CA VAL A 178 -10.98 -8.15 -3.08
C VAL A 178 -10.78 -6.79 -3.74
N ILE A 179 -10.30 -6.82 -4.98
CA ILE A 179 -10.08 -5.64 -5.82
C ILE A 179 -11.17 -5.63 -6.90
N VAL A 180 -12.00 -4.60 -6.93
CA VAL A 180 -13.08 -4.46 -7.91
C VAL A 180 -12.58 -3.60 -9.07
N GLY A 181 -12.37 -4.22 -10.24
CA GLY A 181 -11.86 -3.62 -11.47
C GLY A 181 -10.44 -4.05 -11.80
N ALA A 182 -10.24 -4.69 -12.95
CA ALA A 182 -8.93 -5.07 -13.49
C ALA A 182 -8.38 -4.04 -14.48
N GLY A 183 -8.66 -2.75 -14.22
CA GLY A 183 -7.98 -1.65 -14.90
C GLY A 183 -6.53 -1.51 -14.46
N ILE A 184 -5.82 -0.53 -15.02
CA ILE A 184 -4.41 -0.23 -14.67
C ILE A 184 -4.22 -0.09 -13.16
N ALA A 185 -5.10 0.65 -12.48
CA ALA A 185 -5.01 0.88 -11.04
C ALA A 185 -5.21 -0.40 -10.21
N GLY A 186 -6.22 -1.22 -10.55
CA GLY A 186 -6.50 -2.46 -9.82
C GLY A 186 -5.40 -3.51 -10.00
N LEU A 187 -4.86 -3.63 -11.22
CA LEU A 187 -3.72 -4.53 -11.48
C LEU A 187 -2.46 -4.04 -10.77
N ALA A 188 -2.17 -2.73 -10.80
CA ALA A 188 -1.05 -2.17 -10.06
C ALA A 188 -1.18 -2.42 -8.54
N ALA A 189 -2.39 -2.28 -7.99
CA ALA A 189 -2.68 -2.58 -6.58
C ALA A 189 -2.40 -4.05 -6.24
N ALA A 190 -2.86 -4.98 -7.07
CA ALA A 190 -2.58 -6.42 -6.88
C ALA A 190 -1.08 -6.71 -6.85
N ILE A 191 -0.30 -6.07 -7.75
CA ILE A 191 1.17 -6.24 -7.80
C ILE A 191 1.86 -5.59 -6.59
N ALA A 192 1.37 -4.44 -6.12
CA ALA A 192 1.94 -3.76 -4.97
C ALA A 192 1.76 -4.58 -3.68
N LEU A 193 0.62 -5.24 -3.53
CA LEU A 193 0.28 -6.06 -2.36
C LEU A 193 1.00 -7.42 -2.32
N ARG A 194 1.84 -7.74 -3.32
CA ARG A 194 2.59 -9.01 -3.42
C ARG A 194 3.47 -9.33 -2.21
N GLU A 195 4.09 -8.31 -1.60
CA GLU A 195 5.15 -8.49 -0.59
C GLU A 195 4.63 -9.14 0.70
N LYS A 196 3.31 -9.06 0.92
CA LYS A 196 2.65 -9.56 2.12
C LYS A 196 1.92 -10.89 1.90
N ARG A 197 2.02 -11.49 0.71
CA ARG A 197 1.42 -12.80 0.35
C ARG A 197 -0.08 -12.91 0.70
N HIS A 198 -0.82 -11.81 0.57
CA HIS A 198 -2.26 -11.76 0.79
C HIS A 198 -3.02 -12.68 -0.19
N GLN A 199 -4.23 -13.12 0.17
CA GLN A 199 -5.13 -13.77 -0.78
C GLN A 199 -5.85 -12.66 -1.56
N MET A 200 -5.52 -12.51 -2.84
CA MET A 200 -6.03 -11.41 -3.66
C MET A 200 -6.95 -11.96 -4.75
N THR A 201 -8.19 -11.48 -4.78
CA THR A 201 -9.14 -11.72 -5.87
C THR A 201 -9.45 -10.41 -6.57
N VAL A 202 -9.18 -10.33 -7.87
CA VAL A 202 -9.53 -9.18 -8.73
C VAL A 202 -10.79 -9.53 -9.52
N LEU A 203 -11.81 -8.69 -9.46
CA LEU A 203 -13.10 -8.90 -10.13
C LEU A 203 -13.25 -7.90 -11.27
N GLU A 204 -13.32 -8.37 -12.51
CA GLU A 204 -13.48 -7.56 -13.71
C GLU A 204 -14.86 -7.78 -14.34
N ALA A 205 -15.55 -6.68 -14.63
CA ALA A 205 -16.89 -6.70 -15.20
C ALA A 205 -16.91 -7.20 -16.65
N ALA A 206 -15.89 -6.91 -17.45
CA ALA A 206 -15.83 -7.35 -18.84
C ALA A 206 -15.67 -8.89 -18.91
N PRO A 207 -16.34 -9.57 -19.87
CA PRO A 207 -16.23 -11.02 -20.01
C PRO A 207 -14.86 -11.46 -20.54
N GLN A 208 -14.12 -10.56 -21.16
CA GLN A 208 -12.76 -10.77 -21.64
C GLN A 208 -12.00 -9.45 -21.69
N PHE A 209 -10.68 -9.51 -21.59
CA PHE A 209 -9.82 -8.36 -21.85
C PHE A 209 -9.80 -8.02 -23.33
N SER A 210 -9.84 -6.73 -23.66
CA SER A 210 -9.77 -6.26 -25.04
C SER A 210 -8.43 -5.56 -25.32
N ASP A 211 -7.84 -5.85 -26.47
CA ASP A 211 -6.68 -5.10 -26.98
C ASP A 211 -7.06 -3.70 -27.49
N ILE A 212 -8.33 -3.31 -27.44
CA ILE A 212 -8.79 -2.01 -27.92
C ILE A 212 -8.27 -0.92 -26.99
N GLY A 213 -7.41 -0.05 -27.52
CA GLY A 213 -6.79 1.02 -26.77
C GLY A 213 -6.30 2.13 -27.67
N ALA A 214 -5.76 3.17 -27.04
CA ALA A 214 -5.07 4.27 -27.70
C ALA A 214 -3.69 4.43 -27.05
N GLY A 215 -2.85 5.27 -27.64
CA GLY A 215 -1.60 5.67 -27.02
C GLY A 215 -1.83 6.44 -25.73
N ILE A 216 -1.07 6.09 -24.71
CA ILE A 216 -1.00 6.83 -23.45
C ILE A 216 0.42 7.34 -23.24
N GLN A 217 0.52 8.44 -22.50
CA GLN A 217 1.79 9.04 -22.14
C GLN A 217 2.11 8.67 -20.69
N VAL A 218 3.37 8.31 -20.43
CA VAL A 218 3.83 7.86 -19.12
C VAL A 218 4.95 8.79 -18.65
N PRO A 219 4.66 9.71 -17.71
CA PRO A 219 5.64 10.65 -17.16
C PRO A 219 6.60 10.01 -16.14
N PRO A 220 7.73 10.67 -15.81
CA PRO A 220 8.76 10.14 -14.90
C PRO A 220 8.24 9.59 -13.56
N ASN A 221 7.30 10.29 -12.92
CA ASN A 221 6.70 9.88 -11.65
C ASN A 221 5.95 8.54 -11.75
N SER A 222 5.31 8.25 -12.89
CA SER A 222 4.70 6.93 -13.13
C SER A 222 5.75 5.86 -13.41
N VAL A 223 6.84 6.20 -14.09
CA VAL A 223 7.92 5.25 -14.42
C VAL A 223 8.64 4.74 -13.17
N GLN A 224 8.82 5.61 -12.16
CA GLN A 224 9.35 5.22 -10.86
C GLN A 224 8.53 4.07 -10.24
N LEU A 225 7.21 4.18 -10.27
CA LEU A 225 6.29 3.19 -9.70
C LEU A 225 6.31 1.89 -10.53
N LEU A 226 6.35 1.99 -11.86
CA LEU A 226 6.50 0.82 -12.73
C LEU A 226 7.79 0.03 -12.46
N ARG A 227 8.88 0.70 -12.06
CA ARG A 227 10.12 0.04 -11.62
C ARG A 227 9.93 -0.68 -10.29
N GLN A 228 9.30 -0.05 -9.30
CA GLN A 228 9.01 -0.68 -7.99
C GLN A 228 8.06 -1.89 -8.10
N LEU A 229 7.15 -1.87 -9.07
CA LEU A 229 6.26 -2.98 -9.40
C LEU A 229 6.96 -4.10 -10.19
N GLY A 230 8.20 -3.88 -10.64
CA GLY A 230 8.99 -4.87 -11.39
C GLY A 230 8.55 -5.08 -12.84
N VAL A 231 7.80 -4.14 -13.42
CA VAL A 231 7.25 -4.23 -14.79
C VAL A 231 7.94 -3.32 -15.80
N TYR A 232 8.91 -2.52 -15.35
CA TYR A 232 9.58 -1.54 -16.22
C TYR A 232 10.30 -2.17 -17.42
N GLU A 233 11.03 -3.26 -17.23
CA GLU A 233 11.78 -3.93 -18.31
C GLU A 233 10.89 -4.44 -19.46
N PRO A 234 9.81 -5.20 -19.22
CA PRO A 234 8.91 -5.57 -20.30
C PRO A 234 8.22 -4.35 -20.95
N ILE A 235 7.88 -3.31 -20.17
CA ILE A 235 7.27 -2.07 -20.68
C ILE A 235 8.25 -1.29 -21.57
N SER A 236 9.53 -1.19 -21.18
CA SER A 236 10.54 -0.40 -21.90
C SER A 236 10.76 -0.91 -23.32
N LYS A 237 10.61 -2.23 -23.53
CA LYS A 237 10.69 -2.88 -24.84
C LYS A 237 9.51 -2.51 -25.76
N LEU A 238 8.35 -2.20 -25.18
CA LEU A 238 7.11 -1.83 -25.88
C LEU A 238 6.93 -0.30 -26.00
N ALA A 239 7.77 0.47 -25.31
CA ALA A 239 7.67 1.91 -25.21
C ALA A 239 8.24 2.63 -26.45
N THR A 240 7.60 3.73 -26.83
CA THR A 240 8.18 4.73 -27.73
C THR A 240 8.80 5.86 -26.92
N TRP A 241 10.00 6.26 -27.32
CA TRP A 241 10.82 7.25 -26.62
C TRP A 241 10.76 8.60 -27.35
N PRO A 242 9.77 9.47 -27.05
CA PRO A 242 9.67 10.76 -27.70
C PRO A 242 10.87 11.65 -27.35
N ARG A 243 11.44 12.33 -28.35
CA ARG A 243 12.52 13.31 -28.15
C ARG A 243 12.00 14.64 -27.58
N SER A 244 10.75 14.98 -27.84
CA SER A 244 10.13 16.23 -27.37
C SER A 244 8.62 16.23 -27.53
N ILE A 245 7.93 17.04 -26.73
CA ILE A 245 6.57 17.52 -27.02
C ILE A 245 6.69 18.89 -27.67
N THR A 246 6.01 19.10 -28.81
CA THR A 246 6.00 20.39 -29.49
C THR A 246 4.59 20.96 -29.48
N LEU A 247 4.43 22.15 -28.90
CA LEU A 247 3.18 22.90 -29.00
C LEU A 247 3.22 23.72 -30.28
N LYS A 248 2.17 23.61 -31.08
CA LYS A 248 2.06 24.27 -32.38
C LYS A 248 0.73 25.00 -32.50
N ARG A 249 0.72 26.08 -33.28
CA ARG A 249 -0.48 26.87 -33.57
C ARG A 249 -1.42 26.06 -34.46
N TRP A 250 -2.71 26.01 -34.10
CA TRP A 250 -3.70 25.18 -34.79
C TRP A 250 -3.96 25.64 -36.23
N GLU A 251 -3.91 26.96 -36.47
CA GLU A 251 -4.26 27.59 -37.75
C GLU A 251 -3.25 27.29 -38.87
N ASN A 252 -1.95 27.38 -38.57
CA ASN A 252 -0.90 27.35 -39.59
C ASN A 252 0.29 26.44 -39.25
N GLY A 253 0.24 25.78 -38.10
CA GLY A 253 1.26 24.85 -37.64
C GLY A 253 2.60 25.41 -37.21
N ALA A 254 2.70 26.73 -37.05
CA ALA A 254 3.87 27.38 -36.49
C ALA A 254 4.21 26.83 -35.10
N ASN A 255 5.50 26.60 -34.84
CA ASN A 255 5.97 26.17 -33.52
C ASN A 255 5.76 27.30 -32.51
N ILE A 256 5.13 26.99 -31.37
CA ILE A 256 4.97 27.91 -30.25
C ILE A 256 6.07 27.63 -29.22
N THR A 257 6.18 26.38 -28.79
CA THR A 257 7.22 25.94 -27.84
C THR A 257 7.54 24.46 -28.02
N LYS A 258 8.68 24.04 -27.49
CA LYS A 258 9.17 22.67 -27.55
C LYS A 258 9.77 22.27 -26.21
N THR A 259 9.23 21.22 -25.61
CA THR A 259 9.75 20.65 -24.37
C THR A 259 10.57 19.40 -24.71
N PRO A 260 11.89 19.39 -24.47
CA PRO A 260 12.71 18.18 -24.66
C PRO A 260 12.29 17.09 -23.67
N LEU A 261 12.24 15.85 -24.15
CA LEU A 261 11.85 14.66 -23.38
C LEU A 261 13.01 13.69 -23.23
N TYR A 262 13.20 12.72 -24.12
CA TYR A 262 14.32 11.76 -24.01
C TYR A 262 15.60 12.27 -24.70
N PRO A 263 16.77 12.28 -24.04
CA PRO A 263 17.07 11.74 -22.70
C PRO A 263 16.89 12.73 -21.54
N ARG A 264 16.62 14.01 -21.83
CA ARG A 264 16.55 15.11 -20.84
C ARG A 264 15.73 14.81 -19.56
N MET A 265 14.56 14.20 -19.68
CA MET A 265 13.70 13.90 -18.52
C MET A 265 14.32 12.83 -17.61
N ASP A 266 15.04 11.87 -18.20
CA ASP A 266 15.78 10.85 -17.46
C ASP A 266 16.95 11.48 -16.69
N GLU A 267 17.69 12.38 -17.34
CA GLU A 267 18.79 13.12 -16.71
C GLU A 267 18.33 14.03 -15.56
N VAL A 268 17.17 14.68 -15.66
CA VAL A 268 16.67 15.62 -14.63
C VAL A 268 15.96 14.92 -13.49
N HIS A 269 15.11 13.93 -13.81
CA HIS A 269 14.18 13.34 -12.86
C HIS A 269 14.58 11.92 -12.44
N GLY A 270 15.64 11.34 -13.03
CA GLY A 270 16.08 9.97 -12.81
C GLY A 270 15.20 8.90 -13.48
N TYR A 271 14.17 9.34 -14.20
CA TYR A 271 13.24 8.46 -14.92
C TYR A 271 12.78 9.10 -16.24
N PRO A 272 12.62 8.30 -17.31
CA PRO A 272 12.25 8.81 -18.62
C PRO A 272 10.77 9.17 -18.75
N TYR A 273 10.44 9.86 -19.85
CA TYR A 273 9.08 10.03 -20.34
C TYR A 273 8.89 9.16 -21.59
N PHE A 274 7.85 8.33 -21.63
CA PHE A 274 7.58 7.49 -22.80
C PHE A 274 6.10 7.41 -23.19
N LEU A 275 5.86 6.88 -24.38
CA LEU A 275 4.53 6.60 -24.92
C LEU A 275 4.37 5.10 -25.07
N ILE A 276 3.18 4.56 -24.78
CA ILE A 276 2.90 3.13 -24.97
C ILE A 276 1.44 2.94 -25.38
N HIS A 277 1.14 1.85 -26.09
CA HIS A 277 -0.24 1.46 -26.32
C HIS A 277 -0.88 1.00 -25.00
N ARG A 278 -2.07 1.52 -24.65
CA ARG A 278 -2.72 1.19 -23.36
C ARG A 278 -2.93 -0.30 -23.16
N GLY A 279 -3.29 -1.03 -24.22
CA GLY A 279 -3.46 -2.49 -24.17
C GLY A 279 -2.16 -3.22 -23.85
N ASP A 280 -1.02 -2.73 -24.35
CA ASP A 280 0.29 -3.33 -24.08
C ASP A 280 0.70 -3.10 -22.62
N LEU A 281 0.52 -1.88 -22.09
CA LEU A 281 0.74 -1.60 -20.67
C LEU A 281 -0.15 -2.48 -19.79
N HIS A 282 -1.44 -2.55 -20.12
CA HIS A 282 -2.41 -3.36 -19.37
C HIS A 282 -2.02 -4.83 -19.36
N LYS A 283 -1.65 -5.40 -20.51
CA LYS A 283 -1.21 -6.79 -20.64
C LYS A 283 -0.01 -7.09 -19.76
N VAL A 284 1.02 -6.24 -19.75
CA VAL A 284 2.19 -6.45 -18.89
C VAL A 284 1.82 -6.44 -17.40
N LEU A 285 0.91 -5.54 -16.99
CA LEU A 285 0.41 -5.52 -15.61
C LEU A 285 -0.43 -6.75 -15.29
N LEU A 286 -1.25 -7.21 -16.23
CA LEU A 286 -2.10 -8.39 -16.08
C LEU A 286 -1.25 -9.65 -15.89
N ASP A 287 -0.27 -9.86 -16.79
CA ASP A 287 0.66 -10.97 -16.73
C ASP A 287 1.42 -10.96 -15.39
N ARG A 288 1.89 -9.77 -14.96
CA ARG A 288 2.56 -9.62 -13.66
C ARG A 288 1.64 -9.89 -12.46
N ALA A 289 0.37 -9.47 -12.53
CA ALA A 289 -0.60 -9.72 -11.47
C ALA A 289 -0.84 -11.23 -11.28
N TYR A 290 -0.91 -12.00 -12.37
CA TYR A 290 -0.96 -13.46 -12.30
C TYR A 290 0.32 -14.06 -11.70
N GLU A 291 1.50 -13.59 -12.11
CA GLU A 291 2.79 -14.08 -11.57
C GLU A 291 2.92 -13.89 -10.05
N VAL A 292 2.37 -12.80 -9.49
CA VAL A 292 2.40 -12.56 -8.04
C VAL A 292 1.29 -13.30 -7.27
N GLY A 293 0.46 -14.08 -7.97
CA GLY A 293 -0.55 -14.95 -7.37
C GLY A 293 -1.92 -14.31 -7.15
N ALA A 294 -2.26 -13.22 -7.88
CA ALA A 294 -3.63 -12.70 -7.86
C ALA A 294 -4.57 -13.61 -8.65
N GLU A 295 -5.73 -13.94 -8.07
CA GLU A 295 -6.82 -14.63 -8.75
C GLU A 295 -7.67 -13.58 -9.49
N ILE A 296 -7.68 -13.60 -10.82
CA ILE A 296 -8.41 -12.60 -11.62
C ILE A 296 -9.62 -13.26 -12.28
N LYS A 297 -10.82 -12.78 -11.93
CA LYS A 297 -12.11 -13.27 -12.46
C LYS A 297 -12.70 -12.23 -13.41
N VAL A 298 -12.94 -12.64 -14.64
CA VAL A 298 -13.68 -11.87 -15.65
C VAL A 298 -15.18 -12.20 -15.56
N ASP A 299 -16.01 -11.44 -16.27
CA ASP A 299 -17.48 -11.54 -16.22
C ASP A 299 -18.06 -11.39 -14.79
N ALA A 300 -17.32 -10.71 -13.92
CA ALA A 300 -17.60 -10.54 -12.50
C ALA A 300 -18.07 -9.11 -12.21
N PHE A 301 -19.25 -8.75 -12.74
CA PHE A 301 -19.82 -7.43 -12.50
C PHE A 301 -20.32 -7.30 -11.05
N VAL A 302 -19.66 -6.47 -10.24
CA VAL A 302 -20.14 -6.11 -8.89
C VAL A 302 -21.36 -5.19 -8.99
N SER A 303 -22.51 -5.67 -8.51
CA SER A 303 -23.76 -4.91 -8.46
C SER A 303 -23.95 -4.15 -7.16
N GLU A 304 -23.48 -4.71 -6.04
CA GLU A 304 -23.68 -4.16 -4.69
C GLU A 304 -22.44 -4.34 -3.81
N VAL A 305 -22.25 -3.42 -2.86
CA VAL A 305 -21.20 -3.47 -1.85
C VAL A 305 -21.82 -3.34 -0.47
N ASN A 306 -21.54 -4.29 0.41
CA ASN A 306 -21.95 -4.26 1.80
C ASN A 306 -20.72 -3.92 2.66
N GLU A 307 -20.68 -2.68 3.15
CA GLU A 307 -19.57 -2.18 3.95
C GLU A 307 -19.44 -2.93 5.28
N SER A 308 -20.54 -3.11 6.02
CA SER A 308 -20.54 -3.74 7.35
C SER A 308 -20.07 -5.20 7.31
N ALA A 309 -20.45 -5.93 6.26
CA ALA A 309 -20.05 -7.31 6.03
C ALA A 309 -18.69 -7.45 5.31
N SER A 310 -18.09 -6.32 4.88
CA SER A 310 -16.91 -6.27 4.00
C SER A 310 -17.01 -7.24 2.83
N SER A 311 -18.09 -7.10 2.06
CA SER A 311 -18.37 -7.99 0.93
C SER A 311 -18.91 -7.26 -0.28
N VAL A 312 -18.71 -7.86 -1.46
CA VAL A 312 -19.33 -7.45 -2.71
C VAL A 312 -20.23 -8.54 -3.24
N ILE A 313 -21.32 -8.15 -3.90
CA ILE A 313 -22.28 -9.05 -4.55
C ILE A 313 -22.16 -8.83 -6.05
N LEU A 314 -21.96 -9.92 -6.77
CA LEU A 314 -21.93 -9.95 -8.23
C LEU A 314 -23.35 -9.97 -8.80
N LYS A 315 -23.49 -9.62 -10.08
CA LYS A 315 -24.77 -9.60 -10.81
C LYS A 315 -25.48 -10.96 -10.81
N ASP A 316 -24.73 -12.06 -10.77
CA ASP A 316 -25.24 -13.43 -10.70
C ASP A 316 -25.66 -13.85 -9.28
N GLY A 317 -25.49 -12.98 -8.28
CA GLY A 317 -25.78 -13.23 -6.87
C GLY A 317 -24.60 -13.80 -6.06
N THR A 318 -23.45 -14.09 -6.70
CA THR A 318 -22.26 -14.59 -6.02
C THR A 318 -21.72 -13.54 -5.04
N VAL A 319 -21.37 -13.97 -3.82
CA VAL A 319 -20.87 -13.07 -2.77
C VAL A 319 -19.38 -13.32 -2.52
N HIS A 320 -18.59 -12.26 -2.58
CA HIS A 320 -17.17 -12.27 -2.20
C HIS A 320 -16.98 -11.48 -0.90
N ARG A 321 -16.45 -12.15 0.14
CA ARG A 321 -16.07 -11.53 1.41
C ARG A 321 -14.57 -11.26 1.44
N ALA A 322 -14.17 -10.19 2.11
CA ALA A 322 -12.77 -9.80 2.27
C ALA A 322 -12.53 -9.17 3.65
N ASP A 323 -11.26 -9.10 4.04
CA ASP A 323 -10.80 -8.21 5.12
C ASP A 323 -10.63 -6.77 4.62
N LEU A 324 -10.34 -6.61 3.33
CA LEU A 324 -10.20 -5.32 2.64
C LEU A 324 -10.83 -5.37 1.24
N LEU A 325 -11.68 -4.38 0.95
CA LEU A 325 -12.20 -4.10 -0.39
C LEU A 325 -11.49 -2.90 -1.00
N ILE A 326 -11.05 -3.04 -2.25
CA ILE A 326 -10.40 -1.97 -3.01
C ILE A 326 -11.25 -1.67 -4.25
N GLY A 327 -11.85 -0.48 -4.30
CA GLY A 327 -12.60 -0.01 -5.46
C GLY A 327 -11.67 0.59 -6.51
N ALA A 328 -11.46 -0.12 -7.61
CA ALA A 328 -10.70 0.31 -8.79
C ALA A 328 -11.58 0.26 -10.07
N ASP A 329 -12.90 0.39 -9.89
CA ASP A 329 -13.97 0.20 -10.88
C ASP A 329 -14.33 1.48 -11.66
N GLY A 330 -13.42 2.45 -11.62
CA GLY A 330 -13.41 3.62 -12.49
C GLY A 330 -14.47 4.69 -12.20
N ILE A 331 -14.66 5.61 -13.14
CA ILE A 331 -15.48 6.81 -12.95
C ILE A 331 -16.94 6.52 -12.56
N LYS A 332 -17.49 5.36 -12.97
CA LYS A 332 -18.86 4.92 -12.64
C LYS A 332 -18.92 3.98 -11.43
N SER A 333 -17.93 4.08 -10.53
CA SER A 333 -17.74 3.18 -9.40
C SER A 333 -19.02 2.87 -8.62
N LYS A 334 -19.27 1.57 -8.42
CA LYS A 334 -20.25 1.03 -7.47
C LYS A 334 -19.69 1.03 -6.06
N VAL A 335 -18.39 0.75 -5.92
CA VAL A 335 -17.71 0.73 -4.61
C VAL A 335 -17.72 2.11 -3.95
N ARG A 336 -17.68 3.20 -4.73
CA ARG A 336 -17.73 4.56 -4.21
C ARG A 336 -18.95 4.86 -3.36
N LYS A 337 -20.10 4.23 -3.64
CA LYS A 337 -21.33 4.38 -2.84
C LYS A 337 -21.20 3.81 -1.42
N ALA A 338 -20.23 2.92 -1.17
CA ALA A 338 -19.91 2.42 0.17
C ALA A 338 -18.94 3.34 0.94
N VAL A 339 -18.29 4.29 0.27
CA VAL A 339 -17.38 5.26 0.91
C VAL A 339 -18.08 6.60 1.13
N VAL A 340 -18.80 7.09 0.13
CA VAL A 340 -19.63 8.30 0.20
C VAL A 340 -21.08 7.86 0.29
N THR A 341 -21.59 7.81 1.52
CA THR A 341 -22.91 7.20 1.83
C THR A 341 -24.03 8.23 1.99
N ASP A 342 -23.67 9.49 2.22
CA ASP A 342 -24.59 10.58 2.54
C ASP A 342 -25.17 11.27 1.29
N ARG A 343 -24.57 11.04 0.12
CA ARG A 343 -24.99 11.63 -1.16
C ARG A 343 -24.46 10.84 -2.36
N ASP A 344 -25.04 11.07 -3.53
CA ASP A 344 -24.43 10.64 -4.78
C ASP A 344 -23.29 11.60 -5.17
N VAL A 345 -22.21 11.02 -5.70
CA VAL A 345 -21.05 11.77 -6.23
C VAL A 345 -21.33 12.17 -7.68
N GLU A 346 -21.24 13.45 -7.96
CA GLU A 346 -21.50 14.00 -9.29
C GLU A 346 -20.37 13.65 -10.27
N ILE A 347 -20.74 13.18 -11.47
CA ILE A 347 -19.83 13.07 -12.60
C ILE A 347 -19.96 14.36 -13.41
N ILE A 348 -18.97 15.23 -13.29
CA ILE A 348 -18.92 16.54 -13.92
C ILE A 348 -18.50 16.33 -15.39
N GLN A 349 -19.39 16.69 -16.31
CA GLN A 349 -19.09 16.61 -17.74
C GLN A 349 -18.22 17.78 -18.17
N ASP A 350 -17.14 17.50 -18.89
CA ASP A 350 -16.36 18.54 -19.53
C ASP A 350 -17.13 19.09 -20.75
N PRO A 351 -17.12 20.42 -20.99
CA PRO A 351 -17.75 21.01 -22.17
C PRO A 351 -17.07 20.64 -23.49
N ASN A 352 -15.95 19.91 -23.45
CA ASN A 352 -15.25 19.37 -24.59
C ASN A 352 -15.24 17.84 -24.58
N CYS A 353 -15.06 17.29 -25.77
CA CYS A 353 -14.84 15.87 -25.99
C CYS A 353 -13.61 15.66 -26.88
N ALA A 354 -13.18 14.42 -27.02
CA ALA A 354 -12.00 14.09 -27.82
C ALA A 354 -12.33 13.06 -28.89
N TYR A 355 -12.02 13.38 -30.14
CA TYR A 355 -11.83 12.36 -31.16
C TYR A 355 -10.55 11.59 -30.86
N ARG A 356 -10.62 10.26 -30.87
CA ARG A 356 -9.46 9.38 -30.69
C ARG A 356 -9.44 8.32 -31.79
N THR A 357 -8.27 8.15 -32.37
CA THR A 357 -8.03 7.15 -33.41
C THR A 357 -6.56 6.72 -33.46
N LEU A 358 -6.33 5.56 -34.05
CA LEU A 358 -5.01 5.06 -34.42
C LEU A 358 -4.91 5.05 -35.94
N ILE A 359 -3.92 5.73 -36.49
CA ILE A 359 -3.64 5.76 -37.94
C ILE A 359 -2.47 4.80 -38.22
N PRO A 360 -2.64 3.81 -39.10
CA PRO A 360 -1.54 2.98 -39.58
C PRO A 360 -0.45 3.83 -40.25
N GLY A 361 0.78 3.65 -39.80
CA GLY A 361 1.92 4.48 -40.20
C GLY A 361 2.40 4.21 -41.62
N GLU A 362 1.97 3.11 -42.22
CA GLU A 362 2.14 2.84 -43.65
C GLU A 362 1.35 3.82 -44.53
N LEU A 363 0.29 4.44 -44.00
CA LEU A 363 -0.50 5.45 -44.69
C LEU A 363 0.18 6.82 -44.70
N LEU A 364 1.29 6.99 -43.97
CA LEU A 364 2.00 8.27 -43.87
C LEU A 364 3.10 8.37 -44.91
N ASP A 365 3.15 9.53 -45.57
CA ASP A 365 4.32 9.95 -46.30
C ASP A 365 5.50 10.18 -45.33
N ARG A 366 6.55 9.34 -45.45
CA ARG A 366 7.73 9.37 -44.57
C ARG A 366 8.50 10.69 -44.66
N THR A 367 8.25 11.51 -45.68
CA THR A 367 8.92 12.81 -45.91
C THR A 367 8.32 13.97 -45.11
N ARG A 368 7.10 13.83 -44.56
CA ARG A 368 6.42 14.86 -43.76
C ARG A 368 5.79 14.25 -42.52
N ARG A 369 6.58 14.08 -41.46
CA ARG A 369 6.05 13.60 -40.17
C ARG A 369 5.19 14.69 -39.52
N PRO A 370 3.89 14.43 -39.27
CA PRO A 370 3.04 15.41 -38.62
C PRO A 370 3.34 15.49 -37.12
N HIS A 371 3.13 16.66 -36.53
CA HIS A 371 3.61 16.98 -35.18
C HIS A 371 2.53 17.58 -34.25
N HIS A 372 1.27 17.74 -34.68
CA HIS A 372 0.16 18.21 -33.85
C HIS A 372 -0.78 17.08 -33.47
N GLY A 373 -1.13 16.97 -32.18
CA GLY A 373 -2.12 15.99 -31.71
C GLY A 373 -1.75 14.53 -31.98
N VAL A 374 -0.50 14.29 -32.41
CA VAL A 374 0.02 13.02 -32.90
C VAL A 374 1.14 12.55 -31.98
N SER A 375 1.00 11.33 -31.48
CA SER A 375 2.07 10.60 -30.81
C SER A 375 2.37 9.33 -31.60
N HIS A 376 3.63 9.12 -31.96
CA HIS A 376 4.05 7.86 -32.56
C HIS A 376 4.12 6.77 -31.48
N LEU A 377 3.54 5.61 -31.78
CA LEU A 377 3.63 4.42 -30.95
C LEU A 377 4.48 3.35 -31.64
N GLN A 378 4.96 2.40 -30.85
CA GLN A 378 5.51 1.16 -31.40
C GLN A 378 4.37 0.43 -32.14
N ARG A 379 4.72 -0.37 -33.17
CA ARG A 379 3.84 -0.97 -34.21
C ARG A 379 3.51 -0.08 -35.41
N SER A 380 4.29 0.97 -35.65
CA SER A 380 4.02 1.91 -36.75
C SER A 380 2.61 2.51 -36.65
N LEU A 381 2.09 2.74 -35.45
CA LEU A 381 0.78 3.38 -35.26
C LEU A 381 0.99 4.84 -34.85
N ILE A 382 0.21 5.75 -35.42
CA ILE A 382 0.04 7.09 -34.86
C ILE A 382 -1.17 7.09 -33.95
N ASN A 383 -0.97 7.47 -32.70
CA ASN A 383 -2.04 7.90 -31.82
C ASN A 383 -2.44 9.33 -32.16
N PHE A 384 -3.69 9.53 -32.59
CA PHE A 384 -4.23 10.82 -32.97
C PHE A 384 -5.42 11.18 -32.08
N VAL A 385 -5.28 12.32 -31.38
CA VAL A 385 -6.29 12.81 -30.43
C VAL A 385 -6.61 14.28 -30.73
N MET A 386 -7.88 14.58 -30.94
CA MET A 386 -8.36 15.95 -31.19
C MET A 386 -9.47 16.33 -30.22
N CYS A 387 -9.15 17.20 -29.26
CA CYS A 387 -10.12 17.77 -28.35
C CYS A 387 -10.90 18.90 -29.01
N HIS A 388 -12.21 18.97 -28.81
CA HIS A 388 -13.06 20.04 -29.34
C HIS A 388 -14.28 20.31 -28.45
N PRO A 389 -14.86 21.51 -28.52
CA PRO A 389 -16.12 21.82 -27.85
C PRO A 389 -17.22 20.85 -28.29
N GLY A 390 -17.98 20.37 -27.31
CA GLY A 390 -19.12 19.46 -27.49
C GLY A 390 -19.22 18.47 -26.33
N SER A 391 -20.45 18.13 -25.96
CA SER A 391 -20.75 17.12 -24.94
C SER A 391 -21.43 15.90 -25.57
N VAL A 392 -21.32 14.75 -24.91
CA VAL A 392 -22.10 13.54 -25.23
C VAL A 392 -22.98 13.25 -24.01
N PRO A 393 -24.31 13.04 -24.14
CA PRO A 393 -25.22 12.89 -22.99
C PRO A 393 -24.83 11.77 -22.01
N VAL A 394 -24.93 12.00 -20.70
CA VAL A 394 -24.62 11.01 -19.64
C VAL A 394 -25.34 9.69 -19.92
N GLY A 395 -24.65 8.55 -19.76
CA GLY A 395 -25.25 7.21 -19.88
C GLY A 395 -24.90 6.44 -21.15
N GLN A 396 -24.54 7.10 -22.25
CA GLN A 396 -24.11 6.40 -23.48
C GLN A 396 -22.61 6.00 -23.44
N PRO A 397 -22.23 4.84 -24.01
CA PRO A 397 -20.83 4.47 -24.24
C PRO A 397 -20.10 5.47 -25.14
N ASN A 398 -18.76 5.47 -25.15
CA ASN A 398 -18.01 6.18 -26.19
C ASN A 398 -18.44 5.64 -27.57
N GLY A 399 -19.03 6.50 -28.38
CA GLY A 399 -19.62 6.13 -29.66
C GLY A 399 -18.64 6.25 -30.82
N ARG A 400 -18.96 5.58 -31.93
CA ARG A 400 -18.31 5.83 -33.23
C ARG A 400 -18.61 7.27 -33.66
N ALA A 401 -17.57 8.02 -33.99
CA ALA A 401 -17.67 9.37 -34.51
C ALA A 401 -17.91 9.36 -36.02
N SER A 402 -18.66 10.34 -36.52
CA SER A 402 -18.70 10.68 -37.95
C SER A 402 -17.36 11.27 -38.37
N ILE A 403 -16.74 10.66 -39.39
CA ILE A 403 -15.50 11.17 -39.98
C ILE A 403 -15.81 12.46 -40.77
N ASP A 404 -17.00 12.59 -41.35
CA ASP A 404 -17.43 13.79 -42.06
C ASP A 404 -17.55 14.99 -41.12
N ASP A 405 -18.09 14.79 -39.91
CA ASP A 405 -18.17 15.84 -38.89
C ASP A 405 -16.77 16.30 -38.45
N MET A 406 -15.82 15.37 -38.36
CA MET A 406 -14.43 15.65 -38.04
C MET A 406 -13.77 16.44 -39.18
N ASN A 407 -13.95 16.02 -40.44
CA ASN A 407 -13.45 16.76 -41.62
C ASN A 407 -14.00 18.19 -41.66
N GLU A 408 -15.32 18.35 -41.54
CA GLU A 408 -15.97 19.66 -41.60
C GLU A 408 -15.50 20.58 -40.48
N ARG A 409 -15.33 20.05 -39.26
CA ARG A 409 -14.86 20.82 -38.10
C ARG A 409 -13.44 21.36 -38.27
N TYR A 410 -12.55 20.57 -38.86
CA TYR A 410 -11.13 20.90 -38.94
C TYR A 410 -10.69 21.38 -40.33
N LYS A 411 -11.62 21.62 -41.26
CA LYS A 411 -11.31 22.01 -42.65
C LYS A 411 -10.44 23.26 -42.80
N THR A 412 -10.44 24.15 -41.80
CA THR A 412 -9.68 25.41 -41.78
C THR A 412 -8.36 25.32 -41.00
N TRP A 413 -8.03 24.17 -40.43
CA TRP A 413 -6.81 23.99 -39.65
C TRP A 413 -5.60 23.77 -40.56
N ASP A 414 -4.41 23.71 -39.95
CA ASP A 414 -3.16 23.37 -40.63
C ASP A 414 -3.37 22.24 -41.67
N PRO A 415 -3.00 22.44 -42.95
CA PRO A 415 -3.16 21.43 -44.00
C PRO A 415 -2.58 20.05 -43.66
N VAL A 416 -1.59 19.98 -42.77
CA VAL A 416 -1.05 18.71 -42.27
C VAL A 416 -2.08 17.93 -41.44
N ILE A 417 -2.87 18.62 -40.60
CA ILE A 417 -3.96 18.03 -39.82
C ILE A 417 -5.08 17.54 -40.74
N CYS A 418 -5.49 18.34 -41.73
CA CYS A 418 -6.52 17.94 -42.69
C CYS A 418 -6.11 16.67 -43.45
N LYS A 419 -4.83 16.57 -43.87
CA LYS A 419 -4.29 15.36 -44.51
C LYS A 419 -4.31 14.14 -43.59
N LEU A 420 -4.00 14.31 -42.31
CA LEU A 420 -4.09 13.23 -41.32
C LEU A 420 -5.52 12.73 -41.11
N ILE A 421 -6.48 13.66 -41.00
CA ILE A 421 -7.89 13.33 -40.83
C ILE A 421 -8.40 12.48 -42.01
N ALA A 422 -7.96 12.79 -43.24
CA ALA A 422 -8.29 12.00 -44.43
C ALA A 422 -7.77 10.54 -44.39
N LEU A 423 -6.79 10.24 -43.54
CA LEU A 423 -6.24 8.89 -43.35
C LEU A 423 -6.91 8.13 -42.18
N VAL A 424 -7.85 8.73 -41.47
CA VAL A 424 -8.49 8.12 -40.30
C VAL A 424 -9.47 7.03 -40.74
N PRO A 425 -9.21 5.74 -40.42
CA PRO A 425 -10.09 4.65 -40.85
C PRO A 425 -11.38 4.56 -40.01
N GLN A 426 -11.26 4.90 -38.72
CA GLN A 426 -12.34 4.91 -37.76
C GLN A 426 -12.01 5.89 -36.64
N CYS A 427 -13.01 6.49 -36.03
CA CYS A 427 -12.80 7.41 -34.93
C CYS A 427 -13.80 7.14 -33.81
N LEU A 428 -13.33 7.19 -32.57
CA LEU A 428 -14.17 7.18 -31.38
C LEU A 428 -14.32 8.61 -30.86
N LYS A 429 -15.54 8.96 -30.43
CA LYS A 429 -15.78 10.20 -29.69
C LYS A 429 -15.78 9.88 -28.20
N TRP A 430 -14.72 10.29 -27.52
CA TRP A 430 -14.55 10.11 -26.08
C TRP A 430 -15.19 11.26 -25.33
N ARG A 431 -16.03 10.91 -24.34
CA ARG A 431 -16.51 11.86 -23.35
C ARG A 431 -15.38 12.14 -22.36
N ASN A 432 -15.07 13.42 -22.16
CA ASN A 432 -14.27 13.84 -21.04
C ASN A 432 -15.21 14.14 -19.86
N ALA A 433 -14.90 13.57 -18.72
CA ALA A 433 -15.61 13.81 -17.49
C ALA A 433 -14.65 13.59 -16.33
N GLU A 434 -14.95 14.26 -15.23
CA GLU A 434 -14.28 14.10 -13.97
C GLU A 434 -15.31 13.83 -12.88
N ILE A 435 -14.83 13.55 -11.68
CA ILE A 435 -15.69 13.60 -10.50
C ILE A 435 -15.27 14.78 -9.67
N GLU A 436 -16.22 15.31 -8.90
CA GLU A 436 -15.90 16.24 -7.83
C GLU A 436 -14.85 15.66 -6.87
N LYS A 437 -14.12 16.54 -6.19
CA LYS A 437 -13.13 16.13 -5.20
C LYS A 437 -13.82 15.48 -4.01
N LEU A 438 -13.43 14.25 -3.71
CA LEU A 438 -13.89 13.55 -2.50
C LEU A 438 -13.12 14.02 -1.26
N GLU A 439 -13.80 14.11 -0.12
CA GLU A 439 -13.17 14.44 1.17
C GLU A 439 -12.37 13.27 1.76
N THR A 440 -12.84 12.04 1.53
CA THR A 440 -12.19 10.80 1.93
C THR A 440 -12.32 9.76 0.82
N TRP A 441 -11.36 8.84 0.78
CA TRP A 441 -11.39 7.65 -0.08
C TRP A 441 -11.58 6.36 0.70
N VAL A 442 -11.68 6.44 2.02
CA VAL A 442 -11.79 5.31 2.93
C VAL A 442 -13.15 5.36 3.61
N ALA A 443 -13.87 4.25 3.60
CA ALA A 443 -15.16 4.12 4.28
C ALA A 443 -15.00 4.18 5.80
N LYS A 444 -16.07 4.47 6.53
CA LYS A 444 -16.04 4.63 8.00
C LYS A 444 -15.59 3.37 8.73
N SER A 445 -15.88 2.20 8.18
CA SER A 445 -15.41 0.90 8.67
C SER A 445 -13.89 0.71 8.61
N GLY A 446 -13.18 1.49 7.79
CA GLY A 446 -11.75 1.29 7.50
C GLY A 446 -11.46 0.09 6.58
N LYS A 447 -12.49 -0.63 6.10
CA LYS A 447 -12.35 -1.87 5.32
C LYS A 447 -12.59 -1.71 3.83
N VAL A 448 -12.91 -0.51 3.36
CA VAL A 448 -13.15 -0.20 1.94
C VAL A 448 -12.34 1.04 1.57
N VAL A 449 -11.60 0.98 0.47
CA VAL A 449 -10.80 2.10 -0.06
C VAL A 449 -10.97 2.25 -1.57
N LEU A 450 -11.00 3.49 -2.05
CA LEU A 450 -11.06 3.82 -3.48
C LEU A 450 -9.68 4.19 -4.04
N ILE A 451 -9.38 3.74 -5.26
CA ILE A 451 -8.16 4.08 -6.00
C ILE A 451 -8.44 4.37 -7.48
N GLY A 452 -7.59 5.19 -8.10
CA GLY A 452 -7.72 5.50 -9.52
C GLY A 452 -8.97 6.31 -9.83
N ASP A 453 -9.60 6.04 -10.96
CA ASP A 453 -10.76 6.83 -11.42
C ASP A 453 -12.01 6.64 -10.52
N SER A 454 -12.02 5.66 -9.62
CA SER A 454 -13.11 5.56 -8.63
C SER A 454 -13.01 6.66 -7.57
N SER A 455 -11.81 7.14 -7.24
CA SER A 455 -11.54 8.17 -6.22
C SER A 455 -11.23 9.56 -6.78
N HIS A 456 -10.63 9.64 -7.97
CA HIS A 456 -10.15 10.91 -8.54
C HIS A 456 -10.16 10.92 -10.09
N ALA A 457 -11.25 10.48 -10.72
CA ALA A 457 -11.39 10.59 -12.18
C ALA A 457 -11.24 12.03 -12.67
N MET A 458 -10.60 12.21 -13.82
CA MET A 458 -10.10 13.50 -14.30
C MET A 458 -10.20 13.63 -15.83
N VAL A 459 -10.23 14.88 -16.29
CA VAL A 459 -10.12 15.21 -17.72
C VAL A 459 -8.68 15.02 -18.24
N ALA A 460 -8.53 14.53 -19.47
CA ALA A 460 -7.26 14.02 -20.00
C ALA A 460 -6.27 15.09 -20.53
N TYR A 461 -6.45 16.38 -20.22
CA TYR A 461 -5.68 17.47 -20.85
C TYR A 461 -4.19 17.46 -20.57
N MET A 462 -3.78 16.97 -19.39
CA MET A 462 -2.38 17.07 -18.94
C MET A 462 -1.57 15.80 -19.19
N GLY A 463 -2.19 14.70 -19.62
CA GLY A 463 -1.53 13.37 -19.61
C GLY A 463 -1.04 12.95 -18.21
N GLN A 464 -1.46 13.68 -17.18
CA GLN A 464 -1.22 13.55 -15.74
C GLN A 464 -2.47 14.14 -15.08
N GLY A 465 -3.04 13.55 -14.05
CA GLY A 465 -3.91 14.38 -13.20
C GLY A 465 -3.08 15.35 -12.38
N PRO A 466 -3.62 16.46 -11.85
CA PRO A 466 -4.60 17.45 -12.34
C PRO A 466 -3.93 18.84 -12.60
N PRO A 467 -4.63 19.86 -13.16
CA PRO A 467 -4.30 21.27 -12.96
C PRO A 467 -5.30 21.94 -12.03
N TRP A 468 -4.82 22.65 -11.00
CA TRP A 468 -5.54 23.83 -10.49
C TRP A 468 -4.60 25.05 -10.54
N PRO A 469 -5.16 26.26 -10.77
CA PRO A 469 -4.42 27.49 -10.91
C PRO A 469 -3.73 27.86 -9.59
N TRP A 470 -2.45 28.19 -9.70
CA TRP A 470 -1.68 29.15 -8.91
C TRP A 470 -2.10 29.36 -7.44
N LYS A 471 -1.23 28.85 -6.56
CA LYS A 471 -1.25 28.88 -5.08
C LYS A 471 -2.06 27.75 -4.45
N THR A 472 -1.39 26.63 -4.15
CA THR A 472 -1.33 25.91 -2.84
C THR A 472 -0.50 24.63 -3.03
N ARG A 473 0.13 24.15 -1.94
CA ARG A 473 1.16 23.11 -1.84
C ARG A 473 0.91 21.82 -2.67
N LEU A 474 2.01 21.28 -3.21
CA LEU A 474 2.12 20.00 -3.94
C LEU A 474 1.51 18.82 -3.15
N HIS A 475 0.48 18.18 -3.71
CA HIS A 475 0.21 16.76 -3.51
C HIS A 475 -0.15 16.15 -4.88
N LEU A 476 0.82 15.40 -5.43
CA LEU A 476 0.72 14.69 -6.71
C LEU A 476 -0.10 13.41 -6.50
N VAL A 477 -1.27 13.32 -7.14
CA VAL A 477 -2.14 12.13 -7.10
C VAL A 477 -2.23 11.57 -8.52
N ASN A 478 -1.60 10.42 -8.73
CA ASN A 478 -1.82 9.56 -9.88
C ASN A 478 -2.48 8.26 -9.39
N ALA A 479 -3.12 7.52 -10.30
CA ALA A 479 -3.66 6.16 -10.09
C ALA A 479 -2.62 5.10 -9.64
N TRP A 480 -1.41 5.53 -9.29
CA TRP A 480 -0.24 4.71 -8.94
C TRP A 480 0.33 5.02 -7.54
N THR A 481 -0.03 6.14 -6.89
CA THR A 481 0.68 6.66 -5.71
C THR A 481 0.11 6.24 -4.35
N MET A 482 -0.64 5.14 -4.25
CA MET A 482 -1.25 4.71 -2.97
C MET A 482 -1.00 3.25 -2.60
N PHE A 483 0.23 2.77 -2.69
CA PHE A 483 0.70 1.72 -1.79
C PHE A 483 2.06 2.15 -1.23
N PRO A 484 2.28 2.00 0.09
CA PRO A 484 3.45 2.49 0.80
C PRO A 484 4.76 1.91 0.26
#